data_AF-A0A9P9XLE7-F1
#
_entry.id   AF-A0A9P9XLE7-F1
#
_cell.length_a   1.000
_cell.length_b   1.000
_cell.length_c   1.000
_cell.angle_alpha   90.00
_cell.angle_beta   90.00
_cell.angle_gamma   90.00
#
_symmetry.space_group_name_H-M   'P 1'
#
loop_
_entity.id
_entity.type
_entity.pdbx_description
1 polymer ?
#
loop_
_entity_poly.entity_id
_entity_poly.type
_entity_poly.pdbx_seq_one_letter_code
_entity_poly.pdbx_strand_id
1 'polypeptide(L)'
;MSSGLVPRDGTRDEQDPMLGVRSSSETDVEDRLLPDSADFSEKSHYRRHAGHKKTFRWIMVLTCVSILTLIPFIFAQFFNVQTKDRPAEPAHDEDNHEESPPPPPPPPPPPADPVPELTTTITPVTTSSLVPTQTPQVILTPDQQFNLQTGFQVSNVTSMREYVFNITRQQHSPDGFEKSMILVNGQSPGPLIEANTGDTIRVTVHNQMLKESTTIHWHGIDQRKSVWMDGVFGVSQCAIPAGESFTYEFNVTDQRGTFWWHAHVSVQVTDGLFGPLIIHDPDEKIPPVDDDKIVMVGDLFHEYGGTLLTQYLSANPPWAPKKPGREPPPDNVIINGKNTFNCSSIEGHDTNQAKSGEDHSGHNMENMGSHNTPRDGAPPPKCTWGSLFNTRVKSGSIARLRLINHGTSTPIFVTVDDHPLQIVEIDGVEVAPIATSRVYMNPGQRYSVLVHANQTAGNYLIRADAAVRCFHMSHKNHKAGMMHGTPFGATAILSYDETDLGVPPIGKAWDLNANSNPGVGNEPWGDRCEDLPHNLPKPVRSRPAYDVGDRNYHYFTFKQERVNDVVRTHVNDTLYTPLTDDASLWKVMQQDITPENLNSPQPKLDFGKDQFVLVSRDDKAAQIVVNSDAMMVHPWHLQ
;
A
#
# COMPACT_ATOMS: atom_id res chain seq x y z
N MET A 1 -18.20 47.15 -44.27
CA MET A 1 -19.45 47.78 -44.73
C MET A 1 -20.60 46.85 -44.40
N SER A 2 -21.59 47.37 -43.69
CA SER A 2 -23.01 46.93 -43.53
C SER A 2 -23.27 45.46 -43.14
N SER A 3 -23.73 45.09 -41.93
CA SER A 3 -24.91 45.48 -41.11
C SER A 3 -26.19 44.71 -41.41
N GLY A 4 -26.88 44.29 -40.34
CA GLY A 4 -28.23 43.70 -40.31
C GLY A 4 -28.41 42.74 -39.13
N LEU A 5 -28.50 43.21 -37.88
CA LEU A 5 -29.70 43.61 -37.12
C LEU A 5 -30.64 42.47 -36.68
N VAL A 6 -30.83 42.43 -35.36
CA VAL A 6 -31.65 41.56 -34.49
C VAL A 6 -33.12 42.04 -34.48
N PRO A 7 -34.10 41.18 -34.11
CA PRO A 7 -34.81 41.45 -32.85
C PRO A 7 -35.01 40.21 -31.94
N ARG A 8 -35.07 40.51 -30.64
CA ARG A 8 -35.34 39.64 -29.47
C ARG A 8 -36.79 39.19 -29.39
N ASP A 9 -37.00 37.94 -28.98
CA ASP A 9 -37.86 37.44 -27.88
C ASP A 9 -37.62 35.92 -27.83
N GLY A 10 -37.41 35.20 -26.73
CA GLY A 10 -37.64 35.45 -25.32
C GLY A 10 -38.26 34.21 -24.69
N THR A 11 -37.48 33.15 -24.42
CA THR A 11 -37.67 32.18 -23.31
C THR A 11 -36.48 31.23 -23.22
N ARG A 12 -35.99 31.06 -21.99
CA ARG A 12 -34.96 30.11 -21.54
C ARG A 12 -35.26 28.67 -21.99
N ASP A 13 -34.23 27.95 -22.43
CA ASP A 13 -33.88 26.64 -21.87
C ASP A 13 -32.42 26.30 -22.22
N GLU A 14 -31.64 26.14 -21.16
CA GLU A 14 -30.23 25.78 -21.13
C GLU A 14 -30.17 24.24 -21.15
N GLN A 15 -29.87 23.64 -22.31
CA GLN A 15 -29.65 22.20 -22.42
C GLN A 15 -28.16 21.86 -22.27
N ASP A 16 -27.83 21.52 -21.03
CA ASP A 16 -26.69 20.73 -20.58
C ASP A 16 -26.66 19.35 -21.27
N PRO A 17 -25.59 18.92 -21.96
CA PRO A 17 -25.46 17.56 -22.45
C PRO A 17 -24.90 16.66 -21.35
N MET A 18 -25.67 16.46 -20.27
CA MET A 18 -25.40 15.48 -19.22
C MET A 18 -26.62 14.57 -19.07
N LEU A 19 -26.57 13.39 -19.70
CA LEU A 19 -27.12 12.09 -19.25
C LEU A 19 -27.38 11.17 -20.46
N GLY A 20 -26.50 10.19 -20.62
CA GLY A 20 -26.66 9.10 -21.58
C GLY A 20 -25.95 7.82 -21.16
N VAL A 21 -25.81 7.57 -19.86
CA VAL A 21 -25.41 6.24 -19.36
C VAL A 21 -26.61 5.63 -18.66
N ARG A 22 -27.37 4.84 -19.43
CA ARG A 22 -28.33 3.90 -18.89
C ARG A 22 -27.60 2.90 -17.99
N SER A 23 -28.15 2.67 -16.81
CA SER A 23 -27.94 1.46 -16.01
C SER A 23 -27.92 0.23 -16.93
N SER A 24 -26.77 -0.43 -17.04
CA SER A 24 -26.67 -1.72 -17.72
C SER A 24 -27.19 -2.79 -16.76
N SER A 25 -28.38 -3.30 -17.06
CA SER A 25 -28.88 -4.54 -16.45
C SER A 25 -27.99 -5.72 -16.83
N GLU A 26 -27.91 -6.73 -15.95
CA GLU A 26 -27.11 -7.98 -16.03
C GLU A 26 -27.25 -8.83 -17.31
N THR A 27 -28.00 -8.37 -18.32
CA THR A 27 -28.22 -9.09 -19.59
C THR A 27 -27.35 -8.58 -20.75
N ASP A 28 -26.61 -7.48 -20.61
CA ASP A 28 -25.76 -6.93 -21.69
C ASP A 28 -24.29 -7.37 -21.61
N VAL A 29 -23.94 -8.26 -20.67
CA VAL A 29 -22.57 -8.76 -20.46
C VAL A 29 -22.30 -10.06 -21.23
N GLU A 30 -23.32 -10.78 -21.71
CA GLU A 30 -23.13 -12.10 -22.33
C GLU A 30 -22.90 -12.09 -23.85
N ASP A 31 -22.94 -10.94 -24.53
CA ASP A 31 -22.87 -10.87 -26.02
C ASP A 31 -21.54 -10.31 -26.58
N ARG A 32 -20.47 -10.22 -25.79
CA ARG A 32 -19.18 -9.64 -26.24
C ARG A 32 -17.91 -10.47 -25.99
N LEU A 33 -18.06 -11.76 -25.75
CA LEU A 33 -16.93 -12.66 -25.67
C LEU A 33 -16.95 -13.59 -26.90
N LEU A 34 -16.27 -13.19 -27.97
CA LEU A 34 -15.53 -14.03 -28.93
C LEU A 34 -14.98 -13.14 -30.09
N PRO A 35 -13.72 -13.29 -30.52
CA PRO A 35 -13.16 -12.55 -31.64
C PRO A 35 -13.72 -13.03 -32.99
N ASP A 36 -13.70 -12.17 -34.01
CA ASP A 36 -14.24 -12.39 -35.37
C ASP A 36 -13.58 -13.53 -36.19
N SER A 37 -12.71 -14.36 -35.60
CA SER A 37 -11.90 -15.36 -36.29
C SER A 37 -12.25 -16.84 -36.02
N ALA A 38 -13.37 -17.16 -35.36
CA ALA A 38 -13.75 -18.56 -35.06
C ALA A 38 -14.73 -19.19 -36.09
N ASP A 39 -14.43 -20.43 -36.52
CA ASP A 39 -15.10 -21.20 -37.58
C ASP A 39 -16.52 -21.69 -37.23
N PHE A 40 -17.35 -21.90 -38.24
CA PHE A 40 -18.82 -22.05 -38.18
C PHE A 40 -19.32 -23.31 -37.43
N SER A 41 -18.44 -24.27 -37.16
CA SER A 41 -18.77 -25.53 -36.47
C SER A 41 -18.97 -25.35 -34.96
N GLU A 42 -18.17 -24.51 -34.28
CA GLU A 42 -18.23 -24.31 -32.82
C GLU A 42 -19.47 -23.54 -32.36
N LYS A 43 -19.99 -22.63 -33.20
CA LYS A 43 -21.23 -21.87 -32.89
C LYS A 43 -22.48 -22.76 -32.79
N SER A 44 -22.46 -23.96 -33.39
CA SER A 44 -23.62 -24.88 -33.40
C SER A 44 -23.75 -25.71 -32.11
N HIS A 45 -22.64 -26.04 -31.44
CA HIS A 45 -22.64 -26.79 -30.20
C HIS A 45 -23.05 -25.94 -28.98
N TYR A 46 -22.68 -24.66 -28.95
CA TYR A 46 -23.01 -23.76 -27.83
C TYR A 46 -24.50 -23.38 -27.78
N ARG A 47 -25.17 -23.24 -28.94
CA ARG A 47 -26.61 -22.94 -29.01
C ARG A 47 -27.51 -24.08 -28.49
N ARG A 48 -27.03 -25.33 -28.43
CA ARG A 48 -27.79 -26.45 -27.83
C ARG A 48 -27.80 -26.44 -26.29
N HIS A 49 -26.82 -25.81 -25.64
CA HIS A 49 -26.75 -25.75 -24.17
C HIS A 49 -27.60 -24.61 -23.56
N ALA A 50 -27.75 -23.48 -24.26
CA ALA A 50 -28.57 -22.36 -23.81
C ALA A 50 -30.09 -22.66 -23.78
N GLY A 51 -30.56 -23.63 -24.57
CA GLY A 51 -31.95 -24.09 -24.58
C GLY A 51 -32.39 -24.85 -23.32
N HIS A 52 -31.45 -25.40 -22.54
CA HIS A 52 -31.75 -26.21 -21.35
C HIS A 52 -32.03 -25.39 -20.08
N LYS A 53 -31.62 -24.11 -20.01
CA LYS A 53 -31.87 -23.26 -18.82
C LYS A 53 -33.30 -22.71 -18.74
N LYS A 54 -34.00 -22.56 -19.88
CA LYS A 54 -35.41 -22.10 -19.90
C LYS A 54 -36.40 -23.19 -19.48
N THR A 55 -36.14 -24.45 -19.80
CA THR A 55 -36.94 -25.60 -19.36
C THR A 55 -36.77 -25.89 -17.87
N PHE A 56 -35.59 -25.67 -17.29
CA PHE A 56 -35.35 -25.89 -15.86
C PHE A 56 -36.07 -24.88 -14.94
N ARG A 57 -36.18 -23.61 -15.35
CA ARG A 57 -36.94 -22.58 -14.60
C ARG A 57 -38.45 -22.88 -14.54
N TRP A 58 -39.03 -23.46 -15.59
CA TRP A 58 -40.46 -23.84 -15.58
C TRP A 58 -40.75 -25.05 -14.69
N ILE A 59 -39.83 -26.02 -14.62
CA ILE A 59 -39.96 -27.19 -13.74
C ILE A 59 -39.91 -26.79 -12.27
N MET A 60 -39.01 -25.87 -11.87
CA MET A 60 -38.93 -25.40 -10.48
C MET A 60 -40.19 -24.67 -10.01
N VAL A 61 -40.78 -23.81 -10.87
CA VAL A 61 -42.01 -23.08 -10.54
C VAL A 61 -43.20 -24.04 -10.37
N LEU A 62 -43.30 -25.07 -11.21
CA LEU A 62 -44.35 -26.10 -11.10
C LEU A 62 -44.20 -27.00 -9.86
N THR A 63 -42.97 -27.28 -9.41
CA THR A 63 -42.72 -28.03 -8.16
C THR A 63 -43.01 -27.20 -6.92
N CYS A 64 -42.74 -25.89 -6.92
CA CYS A 64 -43.06 -25.02 -5.78
C CYS A 64 -44.57 -24.81 -5.61
N VAL A 65 -45.33 -24.71 -6.70
CA VAL A 65 -46.79 -24.55 -6.65
C VAL A 65 -47.48 -25.84 -6.17
N SER A 66 -46.97 -27.02 -6.52
CA SER A 66 -47.53 -28.30 -6.04
C SER A 66 -47.25 -28.56 -4.56
N ILE A 67 -46.06 -28.20 -4.05
CA ILE A 67 -45.70 -28.32 -2.62
C ILE A 67 -46.56 -27.40 -1.73
N LEU A 68 -46.86 -26.17 -2.18
CA LEU A 68 -47.70 -25.22 -1.43
C LEU A 68 -49.18 -25.65 -1.30
N THR A 69 -49.66 -26.54 -2.16
CA THR A 69 -51.03 -27.09 -2.08
C THR A 69 -51.17 -28.32 -1.18
N LEU A 70 -50.06 -28.99 -0.84
CA LEU A 70 -50.05 -30.24 -0.03
C LEU A 70 -49.87 -30.00 1.47
N ILE A 71 -49.28 -28.87 1.87
CA ILE A 71 -49.02 -28.53 3.28
C ILE A 71 -50.30 -28.39 4.13
N PRO A 72 -51.45 -27.87 3.63
CA PRO A 72 -52.69 -27.82 4.40
C PRO A 72 -53.36 -29.20 4.61
N PHE A 73 -53.04 -30.20 3.78
CA PHE A 73 -53.64 -31.54 3.86
C PHE A 73 -52.92 -32.44 4.87
N ILE A 74 -51.62 -32.19 5.09
CA ILE A 74 -50.80 -32.93 6.07
C ILE A 74 -51.07 -32.43 7.51
N PHE A 75 -51.35 -31.12 7.69
CA PHE A 75 -51.68 -30.55 9.01
C PHE A 75 -53.04 -31.02 9.56
N ALA A 76 -54.00 -31.41 8.71
CA ALA A 76 -55.31 -31.92 9.14
C ALA A 76 -55.27 -33.41 9.57
N GLN A 77 -54.23 -34.16 9.21
CA GLN A 77 -54.06 -35.58 9.57
C GLN A 77 -53.30 -35.77 10.90
N PHE A 78 -52.50 -34.80 11.34
CA PHE A 78 -51.70 -34.89 12.56
C PHE A 78 -52.45 -34.55 13.86
N PHE A 79 -53.59 -33.85 13.79
CA PHE A 79 -54.36 -33.46 14.99
C PHE A 79 -55.44 -34.46 15.41
N ASN A 80 -55.55 -35.63 14.76
CA ASN A 80 -56.57 -36.64 15.09
C ASN A 80 -56.01 -37.94 15.68
N VAL A 81 -54.75 -37.95 16.13
CA VAL A 81 -54.14 -39.09 16.83
C VAL A 81 -53.38 -38.59 18.07
N GLN A 82 -54.12 -38.03 19.03
CA GLN A 82 -53.70 -38.05 20.43
C GLN A 82 -54.76 -38.79 21.24
N THR A 83 -54.65 -40.10 21.30
CA THR A 83 -55.06 -40.89 22.48
C THR A 83 -54.27 -42.19 22.51
N LYS A 84 -53.76 -42.51 23.70
CA LYS A 84 -53.24 -43.80 24.21
C LYS A 84 -51.74 -44.09 24.17
N ASP A 85 -51.18 -43.91 25.37
CA ASP A 85 -50.59 -44.95 26.24
C ASP A 85 -49.07 -45.14 26.30
N ARG A 86 -48.57 -44.84 27.53
CA ARG A 86 -47.51 -45.47 28.35
C ARG A 86 -46.03 -45.06 28.16
N PRO A 87 -45.14 -45.28 29.16
CA PRO A 87 -45.31 -45.31 30.62
C PRO A 87 -44.22 -44.52 31.40
N ALA A 88 -44.38 -44.47 32.73
CA ALA A 88 -43.56 -43.76 33.71
C ALA A 88 -42.19 -44.41 34.01
N GLU A 89 -41.24 -43.58 34.47
CA GLU A 89 -39.93 -43.95 35.02
C GLU A 89 -39.85 -43.45 36.49
N PRO A 90 -39.20 -44.19 37.42
CA PRO A 90 -39.48 -44.06 38.85
C PRO A 90 -38.60 -43.06 39.59
N ALA A 91 -39.16 -42.55 40.69
CA ALA A 91 -38.49 -41.79 41.75
C ALA A 91 -37.79 -42.71 42.76
N HIS A 92 -36.67 -42.26 43.32
CA HIS A 92 -36.04 -42.58 44.63
C HIS A 92 -34.68 -41.85 44.63
N ASP A 93 -34.12 -41.23 45.67
CA ASP A 93 -34.53 -40.89 47.04
C ASP A 93 -33.54 -39.79 47.49
N GLU A 94 -33.97 -38.94 48.42
CA GLU A 94 -33.09 -38.03 49.16
C GLU A 94 -32.17 -38.82 50.09
N ASP A 95 -30.87 -38.51 50.14
CA ASP A 95 -30.13 -38.58 51.41
C ASP A 95 -28.81 -37.78 51.41
N ASN A 96 -28.81 -36.80 52.33
CA ASN A 96 -27.75 -36.32 53.21
C ASN A 96 -26.32 -35.99 52.73
N HIS A 97 -25.96 -34.74 53.07
CA HIS A 97 -24.65 -34.13 53.15
C HIS A 97 -23.64 -34.93 54.00
N GLU A 98 -22.44 -35.14 53.46
CA GLU A 98 -21.19 -35.16 54.24
C GLU A 98 -20.02 -34.65 53.39
N GLU A 99 -19.38 -33.58 53.88
CA GLU A 99 -18.24 -32.87 53.29
C GLU A 99 -16.98 -33.75 53.36
N SER A 100 -16.34 -34.01 52.22
CA SER A 100 -15.00 -34.62 52.15
C SER A 100 -13.96 -33.57 51.76
N PRO A 101 -12.80 -33.48 52.44
CA PRO A 101 -11.83 -32.41 52.19
C PRO A 101 -11.06 -32.63 50.87
N PRO A 102 -10.53 -31.55 50.25
CA PRO A 102 -9.80 -31.65 48.99
C PRO A 102 -8.45 -32.39 49.15
N PRO A 103 -7.96 -33.05 48.10
CA PRO A 103 -6.67 -33.75 48.14
C PRO A 103 -5.48 -32.77 48.31
N PRO A 104 -4.38 -33.20 48.94
CA PRO A 104 -3.22 -32.35 49.16
C PRO A 104 -2.50 -32.00 47.85
N PRO A 105 -1.83 -30.82 47.78
CA PRO A 105 -1.08 -30.40 46.60
C PRO A 105 0.13 -31.33 46.34
N PRO A 106 0.56 -31.47 45.07
CA PRO A 106 1.73 -32.28 44.73
C PRO A 106 3.01 -31.70 45.36
N PRO A 107 4.01 -32.56 45.66
CA PRO A 107 5.27 -32.11 46.25
C PRO A 107 6.06 -31.20 45.29
N PRO A 108 6.87 -30.27 45.83
CA PRO A 108 7.69 -29.37 45.02
C PRO A 108 8.73 -30.19 44.22
N PRO A 109 9.12 -29.71 43.02
CA PRO A 109 10.14 -30.36 42.21
C PRO A 109 11.49 -30.38 42.95
N PRO A 110 12.33 -31.41 42.73
CA PRO A 110 13.67 -31.48 43.31
C PRO A 110 14.53 -30.30 42.85
N PRO A 111 15.52 -29.87 43.66
CA PRO A 111 16.41 -28.78 43.30
C PRO A 111 17.16 -29.10 42.00
N ALA A 112 17.27 -28.11 41.12
CA ALA A 112 17.97 -28.23 39.86
C ALA A 112 19.44 -28.65 40.09
N ASP A 113 19.86 -29.70 39.41
CA ASP A 113 21.27 -30.06 39.32
C ASP A 113 22.07 -28.88 38.72
N PRO A 114 23.30 -28.62 39.18
CA PRO A 114 24.12 -27.55 38.64
C PRO A 114 24.42 -27.82 37.17
N VAL A 115 24.10 -26.84 36.32
CA VAL A 115 24.45 -26.81 34.90
C VAL A 115 25.96 -27.04 34.76
N PRO A 116 26.43 -28.03 33.98
CA PRO A 116 27.85 -28.20 33.73
C PRO A 116 28.34 -27.01 32.90
N GLU A 117 29.29 -26.27 33.47
CA GLU A 117 30.02 -25.19 32.81
C GLU A 117 30.79 -25.76 31.62
N LEU A 118 30.27 -25.57 30.40
CA LEU A 118 30.98 -25.90 29.17
C LEU A 118 32.16 -24.94 29.02
N THR A 119 33.31 -25.33 29.55
CA THR A 119 34.59 -24.71 29.22
C THR A 119 34.94 -25.10 27.78
N THR A 120 34.44 -24.33 26.83
CA THR A 120 34.86 -24.42 25.43
C THR A 120 36.18 -23.67 25.28
N THR A 121 37.27 -24.43 25.17
CA THR A 121 38.56 -23.91 24.76
C THR A 121 38.44 -23.39 23.33
N ILE A 122 38.33 -22.06 23.19
CA ILE A 122 38.30 -21.40 21.88
C ILE A 122 39.66 -21.60 21.24
N THR A 123 39.70 -22.49 20.25
CA THR A 123 40.80 -22.53 19.29
C THR A 123 40.58 -21.33 18.36
N PRO A 124 41.57 -20.45 18.13
CA PRO A 124 41.34 -19.26 17.32
C PRO A 124 41.12 -19.69 15.88
N VAL A 125 39.86 -19.67 15.45
CA VAL A 125 39.49 -19.77 14.05
C VAL A 125 40.07 -18.55 13.37
N THR A 126 40.97 -18.80 12.42
CA THR A 126 41.62 -17.81 11.58
C THR A 126 40.54 -16.91 10.98
N THR A 127 40.62 -15.63 11.32
CA THR A 127 39.69 -14.58 10.91
C THR A 127 39.62 -14.57 9.38
N SER A 128 38.49 -15.03 8.84
CA SER A 128 38.16 -14.88 7.43
C SER A 128 38.10 -13.38 7.13
N SER A 129 39.01 -12.94 6.25
CA SER A 129 39.13 -11.62 5.60
C SER A 129 38.01 -10.62 5.93
N LEU A 130 38.35 -9.59 6.71
CA LEU A 130 37.49 -8.45 7.04
C LEU A 130 37.08 -7.72 5.75
N VAL A 131 35.78 -7.72 5.47
CA VAL A 131 35.18 -6.76 4.53
C VAL A 131 35.44 -5.35 5.08
N PRO A 132 35.94 -4.39 4.28
CA PRO A 132 36.14 -3.03 4.75
C PRO A 132 34.81 -2.46 5.27
N THR A 133 34.76 -2.13 6.57
CA THR A 133 33.62 -1.47 7.18
C THR A 133 33.63 0.00 6.75
N GLN A 134 32.59 0.42 6.04
CA GLN A 134 32.32 1.81 5.72
C GLN A 134 31.03 2.21 6.44
N THR A 135 31.15 2.74 7.66
CA THR A 135 30.10 3.60 8.21
C THR A 135 30.03 4.84 7.31
N PRO A 136 28.85 5.30 6.88
CA PRO A 136 28.72 6.58 6.18
C PRO A 136 29.45 7.64 6.98
N GLN A 137 30.58 8.13 6.46
CA GLN A 137 31.43 9.10 7.16
C GLN A 137 30.75 10.48 7.24
N VAL A 138 29.67 10.68 6.48
CA VAL A 138 28.94 11.94 6.34
C VAL A 138 27.55 11.76 6.92
N ILE A 139 27.25 12.51 7.99
CA ILE A 139 25.87 12.69 8.47
C ILE A 139 25.21 13.69 7.52
N LEU A 140 24.36 13.20 6.62
CA LEU A 140 23.62 14.03 5.67
C LEU A 140 22.50 14.77 6.41
N THR A 141 22.28 16.04 6.05
CA THR A 141 21.04 16.71 6.46
C THR A 141 19.83 16.11 5.73
N PRO A 142 18.60 16.27 6.25
CA PRO A 142 17.39 15.80 5.58
C PRO A 142 17.24 16.28 4.13
N ASP A 143 17.73 17.48 3.79
CA ASP A 143 17.69 17.98 2.41
C ASP A 143 18.83 17.41 1.54
N GLN A 144 20.01 17.16 2.12
CA GLN A 144 21.17 16.64 1.39
C GLN A 144 20.98 15.19 0.93
N GLN A 145 20.28 14.36 1.72
CA GLN A 145 20.09 12.94 1.39
C GLN A 145 19.31 12.71 0.09
N PHE A 146 18.52 13.68 -0.37
CA PHE A 146 17.76 13.55 -1.62
C PHE A 146 18.55 13.96 -2.87
N ASN A 147 19.80 14.40 -2.72
CA ASN A 147 20.61 14.95 -3.81
C ASN A 147 21.64 13.97 -4.42
N LEU A 148 21.80 12.76 -3.87
CA LEU A 148 22.77 11.68 -4.22
C LEU A 148 24.21 12.10 -4.58
N GLN A 149 24.58 13.35 -4.35
CA GLN A 149 25.94 13.89 -4.37
C GLN A 149 26.50 13.84 -2.95
N THR A 150 26.37 12.67 -2.31
CA THR A 150 26.69 12.43 -0.90
C THR A 150 28.19 12.27 -0.65
N GLY A 151 28.98 12.14 -1.72
CA GLY A 151 30.39 11.73 -1.67
C GLY A 151 30.56 10.21 -1.62
N PHE A 152 29.48 9.44 -1.76
CA PHE A 152 29.52 7.98 -1.83
C PHE A 152 30.37 7.50 -3.01
N GLN A 153 31.23 6.52 -2.76
CA GLN A 153 32.13 5.96 -3.77
C GLN A 153 31.47 4.77 -4.45
N VAL A 154 31.00 4.99 -5.67
CA VAL A 154 30.49 3.92 -6.54
C VAL A 154 31.67 3.06 -7.00
N SER A 155 31.63 1.77 -6.66
CA SER A 155 32.72 0.85 -7.00
C SER A 155 32.24 -0.61 -6.98
N ASN A 156 33.08 -1.51 -7.48
CA ASN A 156 32.87 -2.95 -7.41
C ASN A 156 33.47 -3.59 -6.14
N VAL A 157 33.96 -2.79 -5.20
CA VAL A 157 34.57 -3.27 -3.96
C VAL A 157 33.49 -3.49 -2.92
N THR A 158 33.16 -4.77 -2.68
CA THR A 158 32.22 -5.17 -1.64
C THR A 158 32.68 -4.68 -0.27
N SER A 159 31.81 -3.95 0.40
CA SER A 159 32.02 -3.33 1.71
C SER A 159 30.83 -3.59 2.63
N MET A 160 31.02 -3.40 3.94
CA MET A 160 29.92 -3.40 4.91
C MET A 160 29.45 -1.97 5.12
N ARG A 161 28.15 -1.72 4.95
CA ARG A 161 27.48 -0.43 5.13
C ARG A 161 26.68 -0.43 6.42
N GLU A 162 27.09 0.37 7.39
CA GLU A 162 26.49 0.38 8.72
C GLU A 162 25.61 1.60 8.97
N TYR A 163 24.41 1.37 9.49
CA TYR A 163 23.46 2.40 9.87
C TYR A 163 22.90 2.13 11.27
N VAL A 164 22.55 3.21 11.98
CA VAL A 164 21.87 3.15 13.27
C VAL A 164 20.57 3.91 13.19
N PHE A 165 19.47 3.25 13.51
CA PHE A 165 18.12 3.82 13.49
C PHE A 165 17.60 3.94 14.91
N ASN A 166 17.54 5.16 15.44
CA ASN A 166 16.84 5.46 16.69
C ASN A 166 15.39 5.83 16.36
N ILE A 167 14.48 4.89 16.57
CA ILE A 167 13.05 5.07 16.27
C ILE A 167 12.37 5.71 17.47
N THR A 168 11.78 6.88 17.26
CA THR A 168 11.10 7.66 18.31
C THR A 168 9.75 8.14 17.81
N ARG A 169 8.81 8.38 18.73
CA ARG A 169 7.55 9.08 18.42
C ARG A 169 7.63 10.52 18.89
N GLN A 170 7.41 11.48 17.99
CA GLN A 170 7.54 12.92 18.26
C GLN A 170 6.51 13.73 17.47
N GLN A 171 6.23 14.97 17.89
CA GLN A 171 5.41 15.90 17.10
C GLN A 171 6.22 16.44 15.92
N HIS A 172 5.65 16.41 14.72
CA HIS A 172 6.27 16.95 13.51
C HIS A 172 5.20 17.52 12.57
N SER A 173 5.59 18.42 11.67
CA SER A 173 4.68 19.14 10.77
C SER A 173 5.15 19.11 9.30
N PRO A 174 5.08 17.96 8.60
CA PRO A 174 5.59 17.84 7.22
C PRO A 174 4.94 18.82 6.24
N ASP A 175 3.66 19.16 6.42
CA ASP A 175 2.94 20.16 5.62
C ASP A 175 2.56 21.42 6.41
N GLY A 176 3.13 21.59 7.61
CA GLY A 176 2.78 22.64 8.55
C GLY A 176 1.73 22.26 9.58
N PHE A 177 0.95 21.19 9.39
CA PHE A 177 0.05 20.68 10.43
C PHE A 177 0.80 19.77 11.42
N GLU A 178 0.81 20.13 12.70
CA GLU A 178 1.48 19.36 13.75
C GLU A 178 0.71 18.06 14.07
N LYS A 179 1.35 16.91 13.83
CA LYS A 179 0.84 15.58 14.19
C LYS A 179 1.91 14.74 14.89
N SER A 180 1.47 13.68 15.58
CA SER A 180 2.38 12.67 16.12
C SER A 180 2.90 11.79 14.98
N MET A 181 4.22 11.74 14.84
CA MET A 181 4.92 10.94 13.83
C MET A 181 5.93 9.98 14.45
N ILE A 182 6.21 8.89 13.76
CA ILE A 182 7.33 7.99 14.04
C ILE A 182 8.51 8.44 13.17
N LEU A 183 9.62 8.76 13.81
CA LEU A 183 10.82 9.32 13.19
C LEU A 183 12.00 8.39 13.40
N VAL A 184 12.90 8.35 12.42
CA VAL A 184 14.21 7.71 12.55
C VAL A 184 15.26 8.80 12.69
N ASN A 185 15.99 8.79 13.81
CA ASN A 185 17.01 9.80 14.12
C ASN A 185 16.45 11.24 14.06
N GLY A 186 15.18 11.43 14.42
CA GLY A 186 14.53 12.74 14.46
C GLY A 186 14.01 13.26 13.11
N GLN A 187 13.98 12.45 12.05
CA GLN A 187 13.45 12.85 10.74
C GLN A 187 12.49 11.81 10.12
N SER A 188 11.61 12.32 9.25
CA SER A 188 10.80 11.57 8.29
C SER A 188 10.68 12.41 7.00
N PRO A 189 11.00 11.88 5.80
CA PRO A 189 11.54 10.54 5.54
C PRO A 189 12.84 10.28 6.31
N GLY A 190 12.99 9.04 6.76
CA GLY A 190 14.17 8.60 7.50
C GLY A 190 15.44 8.63 6.65
N PRO A 191 16.59 8.29 7.26
CA PRO A 191 17.89 8.36 6.60
C PRO A 191 17.96 7.52 5.32
N LEU A 192 18.63 8.07 4.30
CA LEU A 192 19.07 7.32 3.13
C LEU A 192 20.00 6.16 3.52
N ILE A 193 19.68 4.98 3.03
CA ILE A 193 20.63 3.86 2.93
C ILE A 193 21.21 3.85 1.53
N GLU A 194 22.53 3.79 1.44
CA GLU A 194 23.28 3.86 0.19
C GLU A 194 24.33 2.74 0.16
N ALA A 195 24.31 1.92 -0.88
CA ALA A 195 25.18 0.76 -1.01
C ALA A 195 25.61 0.58 -2.48
N ASN A 196 26.68 -0.17 -2.73
CA ASN A 196 26.98 -0.73 -4.04
C ASN A 196 26.39 -2.14 -4.15
N THR A 197 26.09 -2.58 -5.36
CA THR A 197 25.75 -3.98 -5.62
C THR A 197 26.83 -4.91 -5.07
N GLY A 198 26.42 -5.93 -4.30
CA GLY A 198 27.33 -6.84 -3.59
C GLY A 198 27.79 -6.40 -2.20
N ASP A 199 27.48 -5.18 -1.76
CA ASP A 199 27.73 -4.76 -0.38
C ASP A 199 26.84 -5.54 0.62
N THR A 200 27.28 -5.57 1.88
CA THR A 200 26.45 -6.01 3.01
C THR A 200 25.92 -4.79 3.75
N ILE A 201 24.60 -4.69 3.89
CA ILE A 201 23.94 -3.64 4.66
C ILE A 201 23.68 -4.17 6.07
N ARG A 202 24.12 -3.41 7.07
CA ARG A 202 23.86 -3.65 8.49
C ARG A 202 23.13 -2.46 9.11
N VAL A 203 21.94 -2.69 9.65
CA VAL A 203 21.15 -1.64 10.31
C VAL A 203 20.80 -2.06 11.73
N THR A 204 21.35 -1.35 12.70
CA THR A 204 20.98 -1.51 14.11
C THR A 204 19.80 -0.61 14.43
N VAL A 205 18.65 -1.22 14.70
CA VAL A 205 17.41 -0.53 15.05
C VAL A 205 17.25 -0.53 16.56
N HIS A 206 17.15 0.66 17.15
CA HIS A 206 16.77 0.89 18.53
C HIS A 206 15.32 1.39 18.56
N ASN A 207 14.40 0.57 19.05
CA ASN A 207 13.01 0.99 19.23
C ASN A 207 12.87 1.78 20.54
N GLN A 208 12.98 3.10 20.46
CA GLN A 208 12.88 4.01 21.60
C GLN A 208 11.46 4.57 21.79
N MET A 209 10.47 4.03 21.06
CA MET A 209 9.07 4.34 21.33
C MET A 209 8.64 3.74 22.68
N LEU A 210 7.67 4.37 23.34
CA LEU A 210 7.30 4.00 24.71
C LEU A 210 6.37 2.78 24.81
N LYS A 211 5.62 2.46 23.76
CA LYS A 211 4.53 1.47 23.80
C LYS A 211 4.44 0.57 22.57
N GLU A 212 4.88 1.07 21.42
CA GLU A 212 4.72 0.39 20.14
C GLU A 212 5.91 -0.50 19.86
N SER A 213 5.64 -1.72 19.40
CA SER A 213 6.65 -2.54 18.74
C SER A 213 6.78 -2.14 17.27
N THR A 214 7.87 -2.54 16.62
CA THR A 214 8.08 -2.22 15.20
C THR A 214 8.94 -3.26 14.49
N THR A 215 8.95 -3.24 13.17
CA THR A 215 9.89 -3.96 12.31
C THR A 215 10.23 -3.07 11.11
N ILE A 216 11.39 -3.26 10.50
CA ILE A 216 11.80 -2.54 9.30
C ILE A 216 11.92 -3.54 8.16
N HIS A 217 11.08 -3.37 7.14
CA HIS A 217 11.13 -4.12 5.90
C HIS A 217 11.90 -3.37 4.82
N TRP A 218 12.60 -4.12 3.99
CA TRP A 218 13.50 -3.62 2.95
C TRP A 218 12.87 -3.84 1.59
N HIS A 219 11.96 -2.94 1.21
CA HIS A 219 11.04 -3.14 0.09
C HIS A 219 11.77 -3.30 -1.25
N GLY A 220 11.59 -4.47 -1.86
CA GLY A 220 12.20 -4.90 -3.12
C GLY A 220 13.59 -5.53 -2.99
N ILE A 221 14.09 -5.77 -1.77
CA ILE A 221 15.37 -6.48 -1.56
C ILE A 221 15.12 -7.98 -1.51
N ASP A 222 15.73 -8.77 -2.40
CA ASP A 222 15.40 -10.19 -2.57
C ASP A 222 15.65 -11.08 -1.31
N GLN A 223 16.32 -10.55 -0.27
CA GLN A 223 16.70 -11.26 0.96
C GLN A 223 17.31 -12.64 0.73
N ARG A 224 18.10 -12.78 -0.34
CA ARG A 224 18.68 -14.08 -0.73
C ARG A 224 19.58 -14.59 0.39
N LYS A 225 19.19 -15.73 0.95
CA LYS A 225 19.86 -16.38 2.10
C LYS A 225 19.84 -15.55 3.40
N SER A 226 18.95 -14.58 3.50
CA SER A 226 18.77 -13.72 4.68
C SER A 226 17.28 -13.49 4.99
N VAL A 227 16.41 -14.46 4.71
CA VAL A 227 14.94 -14.33 4.86
C VAL A 227 14.48 -13.92 6.26
N TRP A 228 15.25 -14.24 7.32
CA TRP A 228 14.98 -13.79 8.70
C TRP A 228 15.25 -12.30 8.94
N MET A 229 15.88 -11.61 7.98
CA MET A 229 16.16 -10.16 8.00
C MET A 229 15.15 -9.35 7.20
N ASP A 230 14.10 -9.99 6.68
CA ASP A 230 13.13 -9.35 5.80
C ASP A 230 12.24 -8.32 6.51
N GLY A 231 12.11 -8.38 7.83
CA GLY A 231 11.37 -7.37 8.59
C GLY A 231 9.86 -7.49 8.56
N VAL A 232 9.29 -8.61 8.15
CA VAL A 232 7.83 -8.82 8.09
C VAL A 232 7.31 -9.43 9.40
N PHE A 233 6.58 -8.62 10.16
CA PHE A 233 5.99 -9.03 11.44
C PHE A 233 5.02 -10.21 11.27
N GLY A 234 5.22 -11.27 12.07
CA GLY A 234 4.41 -12.49 12.02
C GLY A 234 4.80 -13.47 10.91
N VAL A 235 5.74 -13.10 10.03
CA VAL A 235 6.22 -13.97 8.93
C VAL A 235 7.69 -14.29 9.10
N SER A 236 8.57 -13.29 8.96
CA SER A 236 10.03 -13.49 9.04
C SER A 236 10.57 -13.32 10.46
N GLN A 237 9.86 -12.59 11.32
CA GLN A 237 10.29 -12.31 12.69
C GLN A 237 9.13 -11.82 13.58
N CYS A 238 9.34 -11.85 14.89
CA CYS A 238 8.55 -11.08 15.85
C CYS A 238 8.92 -9.58 15.79
N ALA A 239 8.04 -8.71 16.29
CA ALA A 239 8.30 -7.28 16.34
C ALA A 239 9.33 -6.93 17.42
N ILE A 240 10.15 -5.91 17.16
CA ILE A 240 11.10 -5.34 18.11
C ILE A 240 10.29 -4.61 19.20
N PRO A 241 10.27 -5.08 20.45
CA PRO A 241 9.48 -4.44 21.51
C PRO A 241 9.96 -3.01 21.81
N ALA A 242 9.12 -2.24 22.49
CA ALA A 242 9.49 -0.92 23.02
C ALA A 242 10.69 -1.05 23.97
N GLY A 243 11.72 -0.22 23.79
CA GLY A 243 12.97 -0.22 24.55
C GLY A 243 14.02 -1.23 24.06
N GLU A 244 13.66 -2.14 23.15
CA GLU A 244 14.53 -3.20 22.66
C GLU A 244 15.22 -2.81 21.35
N SER A 245 16.16 -3.65 20.91
CA SER A 245 16.94 -3.42 19.70
C SER A 245 17.11 -4.68 18.86
N PHE A 246 17.28 -4.51 17.56
CA PHE A 246 17.56 -5.60 16.62
C PHE A 246 18.51 -5.13 15.53
N THR A 247 19.43 -5.99 15.10
CA THR A 247 20.36 -5.68 14.00
C THR A 247 19.99 -6.51 12.78
N TYR A 248 19.60 -5.83 11.71
CA TYR A 248 19.41 -6.42 10.40
C TYR A 248 20.76 -6.49 9.69
N GLU A 249 21.10 -7.62 9.07
CA GLU A 249 22.33 -7.77 8.30
C GLU A 249 22.08 -8.67 7.07
N PHE A 250 22.17 -8.09 5.87
CA PHE A 250 21.91 -8.80 4.62
C PHE A 250 22.77 -8.25 3.49
N ASN A 251 22.98 -9.07 2.46
CA ASN A 251 23.81 -8.72 1.31
C ASN A 251 22.93 -8.40 0.10
N VAL A 252 23.31 -7.36 -0.66
CA VAL A 252 22.58 -6.90 -1.86
C VAL A 252 23.29 -7.30 -3.15
N THR A 253 23.59 -8.60 -3.30
CA THR A 253 24.22 -9.16 -4.52
C THR A 253 23.22 -9.19 -5.67
N ASP A 254 23.66 -8.77 -6.86
CA ASP A 254 22.86 -8.82 -8.09
C ASP A 254 21.55 -8.00 -8.00
N GLN A 255 21.52 -6.99 -7.13
CA GLN A 255 20.48 -5.95 -7.09
C GLN A 255 21.12 -4.58 -7.25
N ARG A 256 20.38 -3.66 -7.87
CA ARG A 256 20.77 -2.26 -8.12
C ARG A 256 19.51 -1.41 -8.34
N GLY A 257 19.65 -0.10 -8.26
CA GLY A 257 18.58 0.84 -8.53
C GLY A 257 17.88 1.37 -7.27
N THR A 258 16.60 1.70 -7.43
CA THR A 258 15.82 2.47 -6.45
C THR A 258 14.89 1.58 -5.62
N PHE A 259 15.13 1.57 -4.32
CA PHE A 259 14.35 0.86 -3.30
C PHE A 259 14.03 1.81 -2.15
N TRP A 260 13.35 1.26 -1.15
CA TRP A 260 12.99 1.99 0.06
C TRP A 260 12.84 1.00 1.21
N TRP A 261 12.83 1.52 2.43
CA TRP A 261 12.56 0.75 3.63
C TRP A 261 11.38 1.38 4.36
N HIS A 262 10.61 0.57 5.08
CA HIS A 262 9.46 1.06 5.84
C HIS A 262 9.08 0.15 7.00
N ALA A 263 8.25 0.67 7.90
CA ALA A 263 7.64 -0.14 8.95
C ALA A 263 6.78 -1.25 8.36
N HIS A 264 6.86 -2.46 8.91
CA HIS A 264 5.98 -3.57 8.52
C HIS A 264 5.11 -4.10 9.67
N VAL A 265 4.85 -3.22 10.65
CA VAL A 265 3.88 -3.43 11.73
C VAL A 265 2.69 -2.51 11.50
N SER A 266 1.51 -3.11 11.25
CA SER A 266 0.25 -2.38 11.07
C SER A 266 0.40 -1.26 10.02
N VAL A 267 -0.12 -0.07 10.30
CA VAL A 267 -0.06 1.11 9.44
C VAL A 267 1.01 2.12 9.86
N GLN A 268 2.06 1.71 10.58
CA GLN A 268 3.10 2.63 11.08
C GLN A 268 3.79 3.48 9.99
N VAL A 269 3.80 2.99 8.74
CA VAL A 269 4.29 3.75 7.59
C VAL A 269 3.51 5.07 7.38
N THR A 270 2.19 5.13 7.67
CA THR A 270 1.39 6.37 7.57
C THR A 270 1.83 7.45 8.57
N ASP A 271 2.51 7.03 9.63
CA ASP A 271 3.00 7.91 10.69
C ASP A 271 4.43 8.38 10.44
N GLY A 272 5.06 8.00 9.32
CA GLY A 272 6.37 8.55 8.94
C GLY A 272 7.55 7.57 8.99
N LEU A 273 7.33 6.31 9.37
CA LEU A 273 8.41 5.33 9.47
C LEU A 273 8.71 4.69 8.11
N PHE A 274 9.42 5.43 7.27
CA PHE A 274 9.91 5.03 5.95
C PHE A 274 11.12 5.85 5.54
N GLY A 275 11.91 5.39 4.58
CA GLY A 275 13.00 6.14 3.97
C GLY A 275 13.59 5.47 2.73
N PRO A 276 14.48 6.16 2.00
CA PRO A 276 15.00 5.65 0.73
C PRO A 276 16.15 4.65 0.92
N LEU A 277 16.27 3.71 -0.01
CA LEU A 277 17.37 2.74 -0.10
C LEU A 277 17.86 2.69 -1.55
N ILE A 278 19.08 3.14 -1.81
CA ILE A 278 19.67 3.17 -3.16
C ILE A 278 20.84 2.19 -3.24
N ILE A 279 20.83 1.34 -4.26
CA ILE A 279 21.93 0.42 -4.55
C ILE A 279 22.56 0.82 -5.88
N HIS A 280 23.78 1.33 -5.84
CA HIS A 280 24.54 1.73 -7.02
C HIS A 280 25.17 0.52 -7.72
N ASP A 281 25.28 0.60 -9.05
CA ASP A 281 26.04 -0.36 -9.86
C ASP A 281 27.14 0.42 -10.61
N PRO A 282 28.44 0.12 -10.43
CA PRO A 282 29.49 0.74 -11.24
C PRO A 282 29.32 0.45 -12.75
N ASP A 283 28.58 -0.61 -13.09
CA ASP A 283 28.25 -0.99 -14.46
C ASP A 283 26.80 -0.64 -14.84
N GLU A 284 26.17 0.35 -14.19
CA GLU A 284 24.79 0.79 -14.47
C GLU A 284 24.54 0.99 -15.98
N LYS A 285 23.38 0.53 -16.45
CA LYS A 285 22.98 0.49 -17.87
C LYS A 285 21.86 1.47 -18.17
N ILE A 286 21.94 2.65 -17.57
CA ILE A 286 21.12 3.81 -17.95
C ILE A 286 21.96 4.82 -18.76
N PRO A 287 21.34 5.75 -19.49
CA PRO A 287 22.06 6.87 -20.07
C PRO A 287 22.83 7.67 -19.01
N PRO A 288 24.00 8.25 -19.32
CA PRO A 288 24.74 9.09 -18.39
C PRO A 288 23.91 10.29 -17.90
N VAL A 289 24.08 10.63 -16.63
CA VAL A 289 23.39 11.74 -15.97
C VAL A 289 24.39 12.63 -15.24
N ASP A 290 24.06 13.92 -15.13
CA ASP A 290 24.87 14.92 -14.44
C ASP A 290 24.45 15.09 -12.97
N ASP A 291 23.18 14.81 -12.69
CA ASP A 291 22.53 14.96 -11.39
C ASP A 291 21.67 13.72 -11.12
N ASP A 292 21.66 13.23 -9.87
CA ASP A 292 20.81 12.12 -9.45
C ASP A 292 20.09 12.50 -8.16
N LYS A 293 18.76 12.49 -8.16
CA LYS A 293 17.93 13.01 -7.07
C LYS A 293 16.86 11.99 -6.69
N ILE A 294 16.52 11.92 -5.40
CA ILE A 294 15.41 11.10 -4.90
C ILE A 294 14.16 11.98 -4.74
N VAL A 295 13.01 11.46 -5.17
CA VAL A 295 11.70 12.11 -5.03
C VAL A 295 10.71 11.09 -4.45
N MET A 296 10.56 11.09 -3.13
CA MET A 296 9.55 10.30 -2.44
C MET A 296 8.21 11.06 -2.43
N VAL A 297 7.16 10.44 -2.94
CA VAL A 297 5.80 10.99 -2.99
C VAL A 297 4.83 10.07 -2.28
N GLY A 298 3.83 10.60 -1.58
CA GLY A 298 2.91 9.77 -0.82
C GLY A 298 1.81 10.57 -0.14
N ASP A 299 0.78 9.86 0.29
CA ASP A 299 -0.30 10.43 1.10
C ASP A 299 0.21 10.88 2.48
N LEU A 300 -0.39 11.96 2.98
CA LEU A 300 -0.26 12.43 4.35
C LEU A 300 -1.64 12.52 4.97
N PHE A 301 -1.79 11.90 6.12
CA PHE A 301 -2.97 12.02 6.97
C PHE A 301 -2.61 12.77 8.25
N HIS A 302 -3.45 13.70 8.67
CA HIS A 302 -3.30 14.49 9.90
C HIS A 302 -3.73 13.70 11.14
N GLU A 303 -4.69 12.80 10.98
CA GLU A 303 -5.13 11.86 12.01
C GLU A 303 -4.08 10.76 12.27
N TYR A 304 -4.07 10.23 13.49
CA TYR A 304 -3.17 9.16 13.90
C TYR A 304 -3.48 7.85 13.16
N GLY A 305 -2.45 7.16 12.64
CA GLY A 305 -2.62 5.92 11.86
C GLY A 305 -3.46 4.85 12.56
N GLY A 306 -3.27 4.62 13.86
CA GLY A 306 -4.07 3.66 14.62
C GLY A 306 -5.56 4.03 14.72
N THR A 307 -5.86 5.34 14.81
CA THR A 307 -7.23 5.86 14.77
C THR A 307 -7.83 5.66 13.38
N LEU A 308 -7.10 6.01 12.32
CA LEU A 308 -7.52 5.82 10.93
C LEU A 308 -7.81 4.36 10.62
N LEU A 309 -6.95 3.44 11.05
CA LEU A 309 -7.16 2.01 10.87
C LEU A 309 -8.44 1.55 11.58
N THR A 310 -8.67 2.01 12.81
CA THR A 310 -9.89 1.70 13.57
C THR A 310 -11.14 2.22 12.85
N GLN A 311 -11.09 3.43 12.31
CA GLN A 311 -12.19 4.03 11.54
C GLN A 311 -12.41 3.31 10.20
N TYR A 312 -11.35 2.94 9.50
CA TYR A 312 -11.38 2.21 8.23
C TYR A 312 -12.05 0.83 8.38
N LEU A 313 -11.72 0.12 9.47
CA LEU A 313 -12.32 -1.17 9.82
C LEU A 313 -13.74 -1.05 10.41
N SER A 314 -14.22 0.16 10.67
CA SER A 314 -15.52 0.39 11.30
C SER A 314 -16.69 0.31 10.31
N ALA A 315 -17.87 0.03 10.86
CA ALA A 315 -19.16 0.02 10.17
C ALA A 315 -19.51 1.33 9.42
N ASN A 316 -18.97 2.46 9.89
CA ASN A 316 -19.38 3.79 9.46
C ASN A 316 -18.17 4.73 9.55
N PRO A 317 -17.21 4.66 8.60
CA PRO A 317 -16.09 5.59 8.59
C PRO A 317 -16.58 7.04 8.45
N PRO A 318 -15.85 8.03 9.00
CA PRO A 318 -16.27 9.43 9.00
C PRO A 318 -16.21 10.10 7.62
N TRP A 319 -15.56 9.49 6.62
CA TRP A 319 -15.43 10.01 5.27
C TRP A 319 -16.44 9.42 4.28
N ALA A 320 -16.63 10.11 3.16
CA ALA A 320 -17.57 9.70 2.10
C ALA A 320 -16.86 8.86 1.02
N PRO A 321 -17.50 7.79 0.50
CA PRO A 321 -18.78 7.24 0.94
C PRO A 321 -18.64 6.55 2.30
N LYS A 322 -19.59 6.82 3.21
CA LYS A 322 -19.63 6.25 4.57
C LYS A 322 -19.98 4.76 4.53
N LYS A 323 -19.04 3.96 4.04
CA LYS A 323 -19.17 2.52 3.85
C LYS A 323 -17.87 1.86 4.35
N PRO A 324 -17.95 0.74 5.10
CA PRO A 324 -16.78 0.03 5.57
C PRO A 324 -15.89 -0.44 4.42
N GLY A 325 -14.59 -0.56 4.69
CA GLY A 325 -13.61 -0.96 3.68
C GLY A 325 -13.38 0.10 2.59
N ARG A 326 -13.68 1.37 2.88
CA ARG A 326 -13.35 2.50 2.01
C ARG A 326 -12.18 3.25 2.60
N GLU A 327 -11.13 3.41 1.82
CA GLU A 327 -9.91 4.10 2.21
C GLU A 327 -10.22 5.57 2.55
N PRO A 328 -9.58 6.13 3.60
CA PRO A 328 -9.71 7.54 3.91
C PRO A 328 -9.13 8.39 2.78
N PRO A 329 -9.76 9.52 2.44
CA PRO A 329 -9.08 10.52 1.62
C PRO A 329 -7.85 11.05 2.37
N PRO A 330 -6.71 11.24 1.70
CA PRO A 330 -5.58 11.89 2.32
C PRO A 330 -5.91 13.34 2.64
N ASP A 331 -5.37 13.86 3.75
CA ASP A 331 -5.47 15.31 4.05
C ASP A 331 -4.56 16.12 3.12
N ASN A 332 -3.44 15.52 2.71
CA ASN A 332 -2.48 16.12 1.80
C ASN A 332 -1.66 15.05 1.05
N VAL A 333 -0.90 15.47 0.05
CA VAL A 333 0.22 14.69 -0.53
C VAL A 333 1.51 15.39 -0.10
N ILE A 334 2.61 14.64 0.05
CA ILE A 334 3.93 15.21 0.35
C ILE A 334 4.97 14.79 -0.68
N ILE A 335 5.93 15.69 -0.94
CA ILE A 335 7.13 15.40 -1.73
C ILE A 335 8.33 15.56 -0.81
N ASN A 336 9.11 14.49 -0.61
CA ASN A 336 10.28 14.45 0.26
C ASN A 336 10.01 15.02 1.67
N GLY A 337 8.86 14.70 2.26
CA GLY A 337 8.48 15.13 3.61
C GLY A 337 7.95 16.56 3.72
N LYS A 338 7.71 17.24 2.60
CA LYS A 338 7.31 18.64 2.57
C LYS A 338 6.09 18.86 1.68
N ASN A 339 5.17 19.71 2.13
CA ASN A 339 4.20 20.41 1.30
C ASN A 339 3.70 21.67 2.04
N THR A 340 2.81 22.43 1.41
CA THR A 340 2.03 23.47 2.09
C THR A 340 0.65 22.93 2.49
N PHE A 341 0.06 23.51 3.54
CA PHE A 341 -1.31 23.24 3.95
C PHE A 341 -2.02 24.55 4.34
N ASN A 342 -3.30 24.69 4.00
CA ASN A 342 -4.06 25.88 4.33
C ASN A 342 -4.61 25.80 5.77
N CYS A 343 -4.00 26.57 6.68
CA CYS A 343 -4.37 26.58 8.10
C CYS A 343 -5.62 27.42 8.45
N SER A 344 -6.24 28.12 7.49
CA SER A 344 -7.34 29.07 7.76
C SER A 344 -8.55 28.43 8.48
N SER A 345 -8.85 27.16 8.20
CA SER A 345 -9.95 26.44 8.86
C SER A 345 -9.66 26.08 10.32
N ILE A 346 -8.38 26.06 10.71
CA ILE A 346 -7.92 25.75 12.07
C ILE A 346 -7.82 27.04 12.88
N GLU A 347 -7.31 28.13 12.28
CA GLU A 347 -7.21 29.46 12.88
C GLU A 347 -8.58 30.09 13.21
N GLY A 348 -9.63 29.73 12.45
CA GLY A 348 -11.00 30.24 12.64
C GLY A 348 -11.70 29.80 13.94
N HIS A 349 -11.16 28.82 14.67
CA HIS A 349 -11.71 28.38 15.96
C HIS A 349 -11.29 29.26 17.15
N ASP A 350 -10.33 30.17 16.97
CA ASP A 350 -9.67 30.87 18.09
C ASP A 350 -10.12 32.35 18.30
N THR A 351 -11.11 32.86 17.55
CA THR A 351 -11.43 34.32 17.61
C THR A 351 -12.88 34.73 17.84
N ASN A 352 -13.87 33.84 18.01
CA ASN A 352 -15.28 34.27 18.17
C ASN A 352 -16.12 33.59 19.27
N GLN A 353 -15.53 32.92 20.26
CA GLN A 353 -16.27 32.41 21.44
C GLN A 353 -16.00 33.18 22.75
N ALA A 354 -15.62 34.44 22.65
CA ALA A 354 -15.58 35.35 23.78
C ALA A 354 -16.25 36.68 23.42
N LYS A 355 -17.55 36.67 23.11
CA LYS A 355 -18.46 37.81 23.31
C LYS A 355 -19.93 37.45 23.01
N SER A 356 -20.79 38.03 23.84
CA SER A 356 -22.26 38.07 23.86
C SER A 356 -23.02 36.77 24.12
N GLY A 357 -23.70 36.75 25.27
CA GLY A 357 -24.83 35.88 25.52
C GLY A 357 -26.12 36.35 24.86
N GLU A 358 -27.19 35.66 25.27
CA GLU A 358 -28.62 35.80 24.94
C GLU A 358 -29.14 35.02 23.73
N ASP A 359 -29.97 34.02 24.10
CA ASP A 359 -31.14 33.45 23.41
C ASP A 359 -31.42 33.87 21.96
N HIS A 360 -31.49 32.87 21.07
CA HIS A 360 -32.71 32.58 20.30
C HIS A 360 -32.62 31.24 19.55
N SER A 361 -33.69 30.47 19.66
CA SER A 361 -34.03 29.26 18.91
C SER A 361 -34.13 29.50 17.40
N GLY A 362 -33.59 28.60 16.57
CA GLY A 362 -33.87 28.57 15.13
C GLY A 362 -33.03 27.57 14.35
N HIS A 363 -33.69 26.71 13.59
CA HIS A 363 -33.14 25.64 12.78
C HIS A 363 -32.13 26.09 11.71
N ASN A 364 -31.00 25.38 11.59
CA ASN A 364 -30.39 24.91 10.34
C ASN A 364 -29.12 24.08 10.63
N MET A 365 -29.22 22.76 10.47
CA MET A 365 -28.07 21.84 10.47
C MET A 365 -27.69 21.51 9.03
N GLU A 366 -26.77 22.27 8.46
CA GLU A 366 -25.92 21.83 7.36
C GLU A 366 -24.50 22.33 7.63
N ASN A 367 -23.72 21.54 8.35
CA ASN A 367 -22.27 21.71 8.43
C ASN A 367 -21.63 20.33 8.53
N MET A 368 -21.08 19.84 7.42
CA MET A 368 -20.38 18.55 7.36
C MET A 368 -19.00 18.70 7.99
N GLY A 369 -18.78 18.01 9.11
CA GLY A 369 -17.53 17.30 9.40
C GLY A 369 -16.29 18.14 9.74
N SER A 370 -16.36 18.97 10.79
CA SER A 370 -15.18 19.24 11.63
C SER A 370 -15.36 18.45 12.92
N HIS A 371 -14.74 17.27 12.99
CA HIS A 371 -14.61 16.51 14.24
C HIS A 371 -13.18 16.65 14.78
N ASN A 372 -12.77 17.89 15.03
CA ASN A 372 -11.70 18.21 15.98
C ASN A 372 -12.29 18.98 17.15
N THR A 373 -13.23 18.36 17.87
CA THR A 373 -13.37 18.68 19.30
C THR A 373 -12.34 17.83 20.02
N PRO A 374 -11.35 18.41 20.72
CA PRO A 374 -10.47 17.62 21.58
C PRO A 374 -11.36 16.89 22.59
N ARG A 375 -11.53 15.57 22.42
CA ARG A 375 -11.75 14.74 23.60
C ARG A 375 -10.47 14.92 24.39
N ASP A 376 -10.60 15.44 25.60
CA ASP A 376 -9.52 15.61 26.59
C ASP A 376 -8.75 16.94 26.57
N GLY A 377 -9.42 18.09 26.40
CA GLY A 377 -8.89 19.40 26.87
C GLY A 377 -7.50 19.81 26.35
N ALA A 378 -6.99 19.14 25.32
CA ALA A 378 -5.70 19.42 24.70
C ALA A 378 -5.82 20.68 23.83
N PRO A 379 -4.79 21.54 23.81
CA PRO A 379 -4.79 22.67 22.88
C PRO A 379 -4.91 22.18 21.43
N PRO A 380 -5.54 22.96 20.53
CA PRO A 380 -5.65 22.60 19.13
C PRO A 380 -4.26 22.39 18.50
N PRO A 381 -4.15 21.49 17.50
CA PRO A 381 -2.88 21.22 16.83
C PRO A 381 -2.34 22.51 16.20
N LYS A 382 -1.02 22.74 16.34
CA LYS A 382 -0.37 23.89 15.72
C LYS A 382 -0.36 23.73 14.20
N CYS A 383 -0.54 24.84 13.48
CA CYS A 383 -0.51 24.86 12.02
C CYS A 383 0.33 26.04 11.52
N THR A 384 1.37 25.78 10.71
CA THR A 384 2.38 26.76 10.28
C THR A 384 2.47 26.93 8.76
N TRP A 385 1.42 26.55 8.03
CA TRP A 385 1.27 26.63 6.57
C TRP A 385 2.22 25.76 5.72
N GLY A 386 3.30 25.25 6.32
CA GLY A 386 4.24 24.34 5.67
C GLY A 386 5.16 25.03 4.68
N SER A 387 5.84 24.24 3.86
CA SER A 387 6.77 24.73 2.83
C SER A 387 6.93 23.71 1.71
N LEU A 388 7.30 24.18 0.52
CA LEU A 388 7.56 23.30 -0.62
C LEU A 388 8.97 22.70 -0.52
N PHE A 389 9.11 21.44 -0.93
CA PHE A 389 10.43 20.90 -1.28
C PHE A 389 11.00 21.66 -2.49
N ASN A 390 12.31 21.80 -2.55
CA ASN A 390 13.00 22.34 -3.71
C ASN A 390 14.30 21.59 -3.97
N THR A 391 14.67 21.48 -5.24
CA THR A 391 15.93 20.90 -5.70
C THR A 391 16.48 21.70 -6.87
N ARG A 392 17.79 21.62 -7.09
CA ARG A 392 18.49 22.36 -8.14
C ARG A 392 19.11 21.43 -9.17
N VAL A 393 19.06 21.86 -10.41
CA VAL A 393 19.73 21.23 -11.56
C VAL A 393 20.43 22.30 -12.38
N LYS A 394 21.54 21.92 -13.02
CA LYS A 394 22.29 22.86 -13.87
C LYS A 394 21.60 23.01 -15.23
N SER A 395 21.54 24.23 -15.78
CA SER A 395 21.01 24.40 -17.14
C SER A 395 21.84 23.61 -18.17
N GLY A 396 21.13 22.91 -19.06
CA GLY A 396 21.70 22.02 -20.07
C GLY A 396 22.07 20.61 -19.57
N SER A 397 21.91 20.32 -18.27
CA SER A 397 22.22 19.01 -17.70
C SER A 397 21.10 17.98 -17.92
N ILE A 398 21.42 16.71 -17.69
CA ILE A 398 20.44 15.63 -17.58
C ILE A 398 20.37 15.20 -16.12
N ALA A 399 19.22 15.41 -15.49
CA ALA A 399 18.96 14.97 -14.13
C ALA A 399 18.17 13.67 -14.12
N ARG A 400 18.58 12.72 -13.29
CA ARG A 400 17.79 11.55 -12.91
C ARG A 400 16.95 11.88 -11.69
N LEU A 401 15.64 11.63 -11.77
CA LEU A 401 14.75 11.65 -10.62
C LEU A 401 14.32 10.21 -10.30
N ARG A 402 14.69 9.73 -9.12
CA ARG A 402 14.32 8.43 -8.55
C ARG A 402 13.02 8.59 -7.76
N LEU A 403 11.91 8.34 -8.45
CA LEU A 403 10.56 8.47 -7.93
C LEU A 403 10.22 7.25 -7.07
N ILE A 404 9.66 7.47 -5.88
CA ILE A 404 9.21 6.41 -4.96
C ILE A 404 7.82 6.78 -4.45
N ASN A 405 6.79 5.96 -4.72
CA ASN A 405 5.51 6.13 -4.05
C ASN A 405 5.52 5.38 -2.71
N HIS A 406 5.69 6.12 -1.61
CA HIS A 406 5.67 5.58 -0.25
C HIS A 406 4.27 5.67 0.40
N GLY A 407 3.28 6.19 -0.34
CA GLY A 407 1.91 6.29 0.13
C GLY A 407 1.33 4.93 0.48
N THR A 408 0.23 4.95 1.22
CA THR A 408 -0.38 3.74 1.77
C THR A 408 -1.59 3.26 0.98
N SER A 409 -2.29 4.19 0.33
CA SER A 409 -3.50 3.88 -0.43
C SER A 409 -3.63 4.69 -1.72
N THR A 410 -2.76 5.69 -1.91
CA THR A 410 -2.90 6.71 -2.94
C THR A 410 -2.00 6.46 -4.15
N PRO A 411 -2.54 6.12 -5.33
CA PRO A 411 -1.80 6.20 -6.57
C PRO A 411 -1.58 7.67 -6.95
N ILE A 412 -0.40 7.98 -7.48
CA ILE A 412 0.03 9.36 -7.74
C ILE A 412 0.52 9.49 -9.18
N PHE A 413 0.14 10.58 -9.84
CA PHE A 413 0.78 11.06 -11.06
C PHE A 413 1.92 12.02 -10.70
N VAL A 414 3.11 11.78 -11.22
CA VAL A 414 4.23 12.71 -11.13
C VAL A 414 4.53 13.33 -12.48
N THR A 415 4.68 14.65 -12.53
CA THR A 415 5.06 15.40 -13.73
C THR A 415 6.09 16.48 -13.42
N VAL A 416 6.79 16.97 -14.45
CA VAL A 416 7.62 18.18 -14.36
C VAL A 416 7.18 19.16 -15.44
N ASP A 417 6.79 20.36 -15.05
CA ASP A 417 6.21 21.37 -15.96
C ASP A 417 7.10 21.67 -17.15
N ASP A 418 6.56 21.67 -18.37
CA ASP A 418 7.27 21.81 -19.66
C ASP A 418 8.38 20.77 -19.95
N HIS A 419 8.60 19.79 -19.07
CA HIS A 419 9.67 18.80 -19.24
C HIS A 419 9.09 17.42 -19.59
N PRO A 420 9.42 16.88 -20.77
CA PRO A 420 9.19 15.46 -21.03
C PRO A 420 10.10 14.61 -20.13
N LEU A 421 9.60 13.44 -19.73
CA LEU A 421 10.30 12.47 -18.91
C LEU A 421 10.70 11.26 -19.77
N GLN A 422 11.80 10.60 -19.39
CA GLN A 422 12.17 9.30 -19.96
C GLN A 422 12.36 8.28 -18.84
N ILE A 423 11.47 7.30 -18.74
CA ILE A 423 11.60 6.20 -17.76
C ILE A 423 12.76 5.30 -18.18
N VAL A 424 13.70 5.07 -17.28
CA VAL A 424 14.90 4.24 -17.49
C VAL A 424 15.09 3.14 -16.44
N GLU A 425 14.30 3.16 -15.37
CA GLU A 425 14.27 2.12 -14.34
C GLU A 425 12.84 1.97 -13.82
N ILE A 426 12.42 0.73 -13.54
CA ILE A 426 11.17 0.38 -12.86
C ILE A 426 11.52 -0.61 -11.75
N ASP A 427 11.22 -0.27 -10.49
CA ASP A 427 11.42 -1.13 -9.31
C ASP A 427 12.83 -1.73 -9.16
N GLY A 428 13.88 -1.01 -9.58
CA GLY A 428 15.27 -1.49 -9.56
C GLY A 428 15.68 -2.28 -10.81
N VAL A 429 14.80 -2.38 -11.81
CA VAL A 429 15.08 -2.99 -13.11
C VAL A 429 15.31 -1.91 -14.15
N GLU A 430 16.53 -1.83 -14.67
CA GLU A 430 16.89 -0.96 -15.81
C GLU A 430 16.08 -1.36 -17.04
N VAL A 431 15.44 -0.39 -17.70
CA VAL A 431 14.63 -0.60 -18.91
C VAL A 431 15.09 0.30 -20.05
N ALA A 432 14.81 -0.12 -21.29
CA ALA A 432 14.96 0.76 -22.45
C ALA A 432 14.12 2.04 -22.25
N PRO A 433 14.64 3.23 -22.61
CA PRO A 433 13.96 4.50 -22.34
C PRO A 433 12.53 4.57 -22.88
N ILE A 434 11.57 4.95 -22.03
CA ILE A 434 10.17 5.17 -22.41
C ILE A 434 9.83 6.65 -22.19
N ALA A 435 9.54 7.36 -23.29
CA ALA A 435 9.14 8.77 -23.24
C ALA A 435 7.71 8.91 -22.69
N THR A 436 7.50 9.90 -21.83
CA THR A 436 6.20 10.19 -21.20
C THR A 436 6.15 11.63 -20.68
N SER A 437 4.97 12.24 -20.52
CA SER A 437 4.87 13.53 -19.78
C SER A 437 4.61 13.33 -18.29
N ARG A 438 4.11 12.15 -17.92
CA ARG A 438 3.69 11.80 -16.56
C ARG A 438 4.17 10.42 -16.15
N VAL A 439 4.27 10.16 -14.86
CA VAL A 439 4.46 8.81 -14.32
C VAL A 439 3.31 8.49 -13.38
N TYR A 440 2.52 7.47 -13.70
CA TYR A 440 1.55 6.90 -12.77
C TYR A 440 2.25 5.88 -11.89
N MET A 441 2.09 6.00 -10.57
CA MET A 441 2.70 5.09 -9.60
C MET A 441 1.68 4.67 -8.56
N ASN A 442 1.47 3.37 -8.42
CA ASN A 442 0.78 2.81 -7.27
C ASN A 442 1.67 2.83 -6.01
N PRO A 443 1.09 2.75 -4.80
CA PRO A 443 1.83 2.52 -3.57
C PRO A 443 2.90 1.42 -3.70
N GLY A 444 4.13 1.73 -3.28
CA GLY A 444 5.29 0.83 -3.30
C GLY A 444 6.09 0.80 -4.60
N GLN A 445 5.56 1.33 -5.71
CA GLN A 445 6.30 1.37 -6.98
C GLN A 445 7.36 2.48 -7.00
N ARG A 446 8.41 2.21 -7.78
CA ARG A 446 9.52 3.12 -8.04
C ARG A 446 9.78 3.23 -9.53
N TYR A 447 10.07 4.43 -9.97
CA TYR A 447 10.50 4.71 -11.34
C TYR A 447 11.69 5.64 -11.30
N SER A 448 12.71 5.41 -12.12
CA SER A 448 13.69 6.45 -12.40
C SER A 448 13.39 7.09 -13.75
N VAL A 449 13.33 8.41 -13.77
CA VAL A 449 13.12 9.18 -14.99
C VAL A 449 14.28 10.13 -15.26
N LEU A 450 14.60 10.35 -16.53
CA LEU A 450 15.50 11.40 -16.97
C LEU A 450 14.70 12.67 -17.29
N VAL A 451 15.22 13.80 -16.83
CA VAL A 451 14.72 15.15 -17.07
C VAL A 451 15.85 15.95 -17.70
N HIS A 452 15.63 16.43 -18.93
CA HIS A 452 16.59 17.28 -19.61
C HIS A 452 16.37 18.74 -19.19
N ALA A 453 17.37 19.36 -18.57
CA ALA A 453 17.31 20.75 -18.12
C ALA A 453 17.51 21.75 -19.29
N ASN A 454 16.75 21.59 -20.37
CA ASN A 454 16.92 22.31 -21.64
C ASN A 454 15.91 23.45 -21.86
N GLN A 455 15.10 23.77 -20.85
CA GLN A 455 14.16 24.88 -20.89
C GLN A 455 14.86 26.21 -20.56
N THR A 456 14.10 27.31 -20.58
CA THR A 456 14.62 28.62 -20.15
C THR A 456 15.03 28.55 -18.68
N ALA A 457 16.20 29.09 -18.31
CA ALA A 457 16.62 29.09 -16.91
C ALA A 457 15.56 29.78 -16.03
N GLY A 458 15.05 29.04 -15.04
CA GLY A 458 13.95 29.47 -14.19
C GLY A 458 13.55 28.41 -13.18
N ASN A 459 12.44 28.66 -12.48
CA ASN A 459 11.81 27.70 -11.58
C ASN A 459 10.71 26.94 -12.32
N TYR A 460 10.67 25.63 -12.12
CA TYR A 460 9.67 24.71 -12.66
C TYR A 460 9.03 23.92 -11.54
N LEU A 461 7.78 23.50 -11.71
CA LEU A 461 7.12 22.68 -10.71
C LEU A 461 7.28 21.20 -11.04
N ILE A 462 7.74 20.45 -10.04
CA ILE A 462 7.48 19.01 -9.93
C ILE A 462 6.12 18.88 -9.26
N ARG A 463 5.22 18.10 -9.85
CA ARG A 463 3.86 17.89 -9.36
C ARG A 463 3.71 16.44 -8.94
N ALA A 464 3.00 16.22 -7.85
CA ALA A 464 2.56 14.90 -7.39
C ALA A 464 1.06 14.98 -7.10
N ASP A 465 0.24 14.55 -8.06
CA ASP A 465 -1.22 14.64 -8.00
C ASP A 465 -1.82 13.27 -7.70
N ALA A 466 -2.69 13.19 -6.70
CA ALA A 466 -3.41 11.96 -6.44
C ALA A 466 -4.27 11.59 -7.66
N ALA A 467 -4.22 10.33 -8.09
CA ALA A 467 -5.04 9.81 -9.16
C ALA A 467 -6.48 9.61 -8.66
N VAL A 468 -7.22 10.71 -8.44
CA VAL A 468 -8.53 10.72 -7.77
C VAL A 468 -9.57 9.77 -8.36
N ARG A 469 -9.47 9.44 -9.66
CA ARG A 469 -10.34 8.45 -10.33
C ARG A 469 -10.11 7.01 -9.86
N CYS A 470 -8.96 6.75 -9.25
CA CYS A 470 -8.55 5.44 -8.73
C CYS A 470 -9.01 5.20 -7.30
N PHE A 471 -9.61 6.21 -6.68
CA PHE A 471 -10.24 6.09 -5.38
C PHE A 471 -11.74 5.89 -5.52
N HIS A 472 -12.31 5.20 -4.54
CA HIS A 472 -13.75 5.15 -4.33
C HIS A 472 -14.30 6.44 -3.69
N MET A 473 -13.82 7.61 -4.12
CA MET A 473 -14.21 8.88 -3.55
C MET A 473 -15.33 9.56 -4.36
N SER A 474 -16.26 10.21 -3.65
CA SER A 474 -17.22 11.11 -4.28
C SER A 474 -16.53 12.43 -4.62
N HIS A 475 -16.35 12.71 -5.92
CA HIS A 475 -15.78 13.97 -6.42
C HIS A 475 -16.52 15.24 -5.96
N LYS A 476 -17.73 15.14 -5.39
CA LYS A 476 -18.63 16.29 -5.22
C LYS A 476 -18.39 17.14 -3.97
N ASN A 477 -17.67 16.65 -2.95
CA ASN A 477 -17.72 17.29 -1.62
C ASN A 477 -16.38 17.76 -1.04
N HIS A 478 -15.23 17.52 -1.68
CA HIS A 478 -13.93 17.97 -1.16
C HIS A 478 -13.50 19.27 -1.85
N LYS A 479 -13.75 20.41 -1.19
CA LYS A 479 -13.29 21.75 -1.61
C LYS A 479 -12.04 22.23 -0.86
N ALA A 480 -11.54 21.47 0.11
CA ALA A 480 -10.32 21.82 0.83
C ALA A 480 -9.11 21.61 -0.10
N GLY A 481 -8.29 22.65 -0.28
CA GLY A 481 -6.94 22.51 -0.80
C GLY A 481 -6.79 22.08 -2.26
N MET A 482 -7.70 22.46 -3.17
CA MET A 482 -7.47 22.23 -4.61
C MET A 482 -6.12 22.83 -5.05
N MET A 483 -5.12 21.99 -5.24
CA MET A 483 -3.87 22.33 -5.90
C MET A 483 -4.05 21.91 -7.36
N HIS A 484 -3.91 22.83 -8.30
CA HIS A 484 -3.95 22.51 -9.74
C HIS A 484 -5.26 21.89 -10.27
N GLY A 485 -6.38 22.07 -9.56
CA GLY A 485 -7.68 21.52 -9.95
C GLY A 485 -7.92 20.09 -9.48
N THR A 486 -6.96 19.48 -8.78
CA THR A 486 -7.09 18.21 -8.05
C THR A 486 -7.20 18.51 -6.55
N PRO A 487 -8.15 17.90 -5.82
CA PRO A 487 -8.33 18.16 -4.39
C PRO A 487 -7.18 17.64 -3.50
N PHE A 488 -6.27 16.83 -4.05
CA PHE A 488 -5.15 16.23 -3.31
C PHE A 488 -3.90 16.23 -4.21
N GLY A 489 -2.96 17.13 -3.94
CA GLY A 489 -1.74 17.25 -4.73
C GLY A 489 -0.64 17.99 -3.96
N ALA A 490 0.59 17.77 -4.39
CA ALA A 490 1.76 18.42 -3.86
C ALA A 490 2.62 19.00 -4.98
N THR A 491 3.35 20.05 -4.66
CA THR A 491 4.35 20.61 -5.57
C THR A 491 5.70 20.77 -4.90
N ALA A 492 6.74 20.66 -5.72
CA ALA A 492 8.10 21.00 -5.38
C ALA A 492 8.70 21.87 -6.49
N ILE A 493 9.74 22.63 -6.15
CA ILE A 493 10.42 23.50 -7.11
C ILE A 493 11.66 22.80 -7.65
N LEU A 494 11.70 22.58 -8.97
CA LEU A 494 12.91 22.29 -9.72
C LEU A 494 13.49 23.62 -10.22
N SER A 495 14.58 24.08 -9.60
CA SER A 495 15.20 25.35 -9.94
C SER A 495 16.43 25.13 -10.80
N TYR A 496 16.53 25.87 -11.90
CA TYR A 496 17.73 25.88 -12.73
C TYR A 496 18.81 26.78 -12.11
N ASP A 497 20.02 26.26 -12.00
CA ASP A 497 21.21 26.99 -11.53
C ASP A 497 20.95 27.74 -10.21
N GLU A 498 21.48 28.95 -10.06
CA GLU A 498 21.27 29.83 -8.90
C GLU A 498 20.03 30.72 -9.04
N THR A 499 19.01 30.31 -9.80
CA THR A 499 17.74 31.04 -9.85
C THR A 499 17.17 31.19 -8.43
N ASP A 500 16.77 32.41 -8.07
CA ASP A 500 16.14 32.69 -6.78
C ASP A 500 14.83 31.90 -6.66
N LEU A 501 14.67 31.15 -5.57
CA LEU A 501 13.46 30.35 -5.28
C LEU A 501 12.22 31.22 -5.07
N GLY A 502 12.40 32.52 -4.75
CA GLY A 502 11.31 33.49 -4.67
C GLY A 502 10.73 33.90 -6.02
N VAL A 503 11.42 33.62 -7.14
CA VAL A 503 10.87 33.88 -8.48
C VAL A 503 9.74 32.88 -8.78
N PRO A 504 8.56 33.33 -9.23
CA PRO A 504 7.47 32.43 -9.58
C PRO A 504 7.87 31.39 -10.63
N PRO A 505 7.38 30.13 -10.52
CA PRO A 505 7.60 29.13 -11.56
C PRO A 505 7.07 29.59 -12.93
N ILE A 506 7.84 29.33 -13.98
CA ILE A 506 7.53 29.75 -15.36
C ILE A 506 6.99 28.61 -16.23
N GLY A 507 7.07 27.38 -15.75
CA GLY A 507 6.64 26.19 -16.47
C GLY A 507 5.12 26.06 -16.61
N LYS A 508 4.68 25.34 -17.65
CA LYS A 508 3.28 24.97 -17.85
C LYS A 508 3.02 23.52 -17.44
N ALA A 509 1.90 23.31 -16.73
CA ALA A 509 1.42 21.99 -16.37
C ALA A 509 1.02 21.17 -17.60
N TRP A 510 1.32 19.88 -17.57
CA TRP A 510 0.85 18.91 -18.56
C TRP A 510 -0.64 18.61 -18.39
N ASP A 511 -1.33 18.29 -19.49
CA ASP A 511 -2.70 17.78 -19.42
C ASP A 511 -2.69 16.28 -19.11
N LEU A 512 -3.05 15.93 -17.86
CA LEU A 512 -3.15 14.56 -17.38
C LEU A 512 -4.29 13.74 -18.02
N ASN A 513 -5.15 14.35 -18.85
CA ASN A 513 -6.18 13.63 -19.60
C ASN A 513 -5.86 13.52 -21.10
N ALA A 514 -4.77 14.14 -21.57
CA ALA A 514 -4.38 14.05 -22.96
C ALA A 514 -3.78 12.67 -23.28
N ASN A 515 -4.21 12.08 -24.41
CA ASN A 515 -3.64 10.84 -24.94
C ASN A 515 -2.27 11.06 -25.61
N SER A 516 -1.93 12.31 -25.89
CA SER A 516 -0.65 12.69 -26.48
C SER A 516 -0.28 14.10 -26.07
N ASN A 517 1.01 14.33 -25.83
CA ASN A 517 1.54 15.62 -25.44
C ASN A 517 2.65 16.09 -26.41
N PRO A 518 2.72 17.41 -26.75
CA PRO A 518 3.78 17.94 -27.60
C PRO A 518 5.17 17.62 -27.04
N GLY A 519 6.09 17.18 -27.90
CA GLY A 519 7.46 16.83 -27.50
C GLY A 519 7.63 15.43 -26.88
N VAL A 520 6.53 14.76 -26.49
CA VAL A 520 6.52 13.37 -25.99
C VAL A 520 5.96 12.40 -27.03
N GLY A 521 4.83 12.76 -27.66
CA GLY A 521 4.05 11.84 -28.50
C GLY A 521 2.88 11.24 -27.72
N ASN A 522 2.51 9.99 -28.02
CA ASN A 522 1.43 9.28 -27.32
C ASN A 522 1.87 8.90 -25.90
N GLU A 523 1.00 9.13 -24.92
CA GLU A 523 1.24 8.69 -23.55
C GLU A 523 1.19 7.16 -23.46
N PRO A 524 2.11 6.52 -22.71
CA PRO A 524 2.13 5.07 -22.57
C PRO A 524 1.10 4.54 -21.55
N TRP A 525 0.40 5.44 -20.85
CA TRP A 525 -0.54 5.11 -19.78
C TRP A 525 -1.95 4.93 -20.31
N GLY A 526 -2.67 3.95 -19.77
CA GLY A 526 -4.10 3.78 -20.05
C GLY A 526 -4.98 4.85 -19.38
N ASP A 527 -6.26 4.84 -19.74
CA ASP A 527 -7.30 5.71 -19.15
C ASP A 527 -7.83 5.19 -17.79
N ARG A 528 -7.28 4.08 -17.32
CA ARG A 528 -7.67 3.37 -16.10
C ARG A 528 -6.51 3.39 -15.10
N CYS A 529 -6.78 2.96 -13.88
CA CYS A 529 -5.82 2.87 -12.78
C CYS A 529 -4.88 1.69 -12.97
N GLU A 530 -4.16 1.67 -14.09
CA GLU A 530 -3.39 0.55 -14.60
C GLU A 530 -1.92 0.98 -14.73
N ASP A 531 -1.03 0.03 -14.47
CA ASP A 531 0.41 0.20 -14.71
C ASP A 531 0.71 0.32 -16.21
N LEU A 532 1.99 0.52 -16.55
CA LEU A 532 2.45 0.41 -17.93
C LEU A 532 2.01 -0.93 -18.55
N PRO A 533 1.60 -0.94 -19.84
CA PRO A 533 1.29 -2.17 -20.54
C PRO A 533 2.44 -3.17 -20.41
N HIS A 534 2.15 -4.41 -20.01
CA HIS A 534 3.16 -5.43 -19.69
C HIS A 534 4.22 -5.67 -20.79
N ASN A 535 3.87 -5.40 -22.04
CA ASN A 535 4.73 -5.60 -23.19
C ASN A 535 5.57 -4.37 -23.56
N LEU A 536 5.36 -3.23 -22.91
CA LEU A 536 6.06 -1.98 -23.21
C LEU A 536 7.44 -1.91 -22.52
N PRO A 537 7.58 -2.11 -21.20
CA PRO A 537 8.89 -2.17 -20.56
C PRO A 537 9.77 -3.27 -21.17
N LYS A 538 11.02 -2.91 -21.48
CA LYS A 538 12.03 -3.84 -21.98
C LYS A 538 13.25 -3.80 -21.06
N PRO A 539 13.40 -4.77 -20.16
CA PRO A 539 14.57 -4.83 -19.28
C PRO A 539 15.87 -4.84 -20.09
N VAL A 540 16.81 -3.97 -19.73
CA VAL A 540 18.13 -3.90 -20.40
C VAL A 540 18.92 -5.17 -20.13
N ARG A 541 18.84 -5.69 -18.90
CA ARG A 541 19.39 -6.99 -18.51
C ARG A 541 18.32 -8.07 -18.62
N SER A 542 17.86 -8.34 -19.84
CA SER A 542 16.78 -9.30 -20.08
C SER A 542 17.19 -10.72 -19.68
N ARG A 543 16.30 -11.44 -19.00
CA ARG A 543 16.40 -12.88 -18.74
C ARG A 543 15.13 -13.55 -19.29
N PRO A 544 15.24 -14.74 -19.91
CA PRO A 544 14.05 -15.48 -20.34
C PRO A 544 13.22 -15.88 -19.12
N ALA A 545 11.89 -15.81 -19.24
CA ALA A 545 11.01 -16.44 -18.26
C ALA A 545 11.20 -17.96 -18.32
N TYR A 546 11.20 -18.60 -17.15
CA TYR A 546 11.22 -20.05 -17.07
C TYR A 546 9.82 -20.61 -17.37
N ASP A 547 9.77 -21.74 -18.06
CA ASP A 547 8.53 -22.48 -18.23
C ASP A 547 8.14 -23.11 -16.89
N VAL A 548 6.91 -22.88 -16.44
CA VAL A 548 6.42 -23.31 -15.14
C VAL A 548 5.59 -24.57 -15.35
N GLY A 549 6.07 -25.70 -14.84
CA GLY A 549 5.28 -26.94 -14.86
C GLY A 549 4.06 -26.87 -13.93
N ASP A 550 3.05 -27.70 -14.20
CA ASP A 550 1.76 -27.73 -13.48
C ASP A 550 1.87 -27.77 -11.94
N ARG A 551 2.98 -28.31 -11.41
CA ARG A 551 3.21 -28.45 -9.95
C ARG A 551 3.54 -27.14 -9.22
N ASN A 552 3.93 -26.08 -9.94
CA ASN A 552 4.24 -24.75 -9.38
C ASN A 552 3.34 -23.66 -9.94
N TYR A 553 2.20 -24.07 -10.47
CA TYR A 553 1.11 -23.19 -10.78
C TYR A 553 0.22 -23.05 -9.54
N HIS A 554 0.10 -21.82 -9.03
CA HIS A 554 -0.72 -21.48 -7.88
C HIS A 554 -1.81 -20.50 -8.32
N TYR A 555 -3.04 -20.79 -7.94
CA TYR A 555 -4.19 -19.93 -8.24
C TYR A 555 -4.96 -19.66 -6.96
N PHE A 556 -5.32 -18.40 -6.72
CA PHE A 556 -6.24 -18.06 -5.66
C PHE A 556 -7.16 -16.91 -6.06
N THR A 557 -8.35 -16.89 -5.45
CA THR A 557 -9.27 -15.76 -5.58
C THR A 557 -8.99 -14.75 -4.48
N PHE A 558 -9.05 -13.48 -4.81
CA PHE A 558 -8.95 -12.38 -3.87
C PHE A 558 -10.25 -11.59 -3.93
N LYS A 559 -11.03 -11.62 -2.84
CA LYS A 559 -12.38 -11.04 -2.82
C LYS A 559 -12.64 -10.24 -1.55
N GLN A 560 -13.35 -9.14 -1.68
CA GLN A 560 -13.84 -8.37 -0.55
C GLN A 560 -15.25 -8.84 -0.22
N GLU A 561 -15.45 -9.30 1.00
CA GLU A 561 -16.78 -9.69 1.48
C GLU A 561 -17.17 -8.84 2.68
N ARG A 562 -18.44 -8.44 2.69
CA ARG A 562 -19.06 -7.81 3.84
C ARG A 562 -19.76 -8.88 4.67
N VAL A 563 -19.35 -9.03 5.91
CA VAL A 563 -20.05 -9.85 6.91
C VAL A 563 -20.57 -8.89 7.99
N ASN A 564 -21.88 -8.70 8.03
CA ASN A 564 -22.55 -7.65 8.82
C ASN A 564 -22.00 -6.25 8.48
N ASP A 565 -21.41 -5.57 9.45
CA ASP A 565 -20.87 -4.23 9.32
C ASP A 565 -19.34 -4.20 9.09
N VAL A 566 -18.71 -5.37 8.97
CA VAL A 566 -17.27 -5.48 8.75
C VAL A 566 -17.01 -5.92 7.32
N VAL A 567 -16.12 -5.21 6.64
CA VAL A 567 -15.63 -5.60 5.32
C VAL A 567 -14.26 -6.20 5.50
N ARG A 568 -14.05 -7.41 4.96
CA ARG A 568 -12.79 -8.14 5.03
C ARG A 568 -12.40 -8.64 3.65
N THR A 569 -11.09 -8.72 3.44
CA THR A 569 -10.54 -9.27 2.21
C THR A 569 -10.12 -10.70 2.45
N HIS A 570 -10.63 -11.60 1.62
CA HIS A 570 -10.39 -13.03 1.69
C HIS A 570 -9.47 -13.46 0.55
N VAL A 571 -8.55 -14.36 0.88
CA VAL A 571 -7.83 -15.19 -0.09
C VAL A 571 -8.52 -16.55 -0.09
N ASN A 572 -9.04 -16.95 -1.25
CA ASN A 572 -10.03 -18.03 -1.36
C ASN A 572 -11.21 -17.78 -0.41
N ASP A 573 -11.48 -18.68 0.53
CA ASP A 573 -12.55 -18.56 1.52
C ASP A 573 -12.03 -18.30 2.94
N THR A 574 -10.82 -17.76 3.05
CA THR A 574 -10.10 -17.60 4.33
C THR A 574 -9.54 -16.19 4.51
N LEU A 575 -9.38 -15.77 5.76
CA LEU A 575 -8.78 -14.49 6.16
C LEU A 575 -7.37 -14.71 6.67
N TYR A 576 -6.47 -13.76 6.41
CA TYR A 576 -5.15 -13.77 7.03
C TYR A 576 -5.27 -13.39 8.50
N THR A 577 -4.67 -14.19 9.38
CA THR A 577 -4.51 -13.86 10.80
C THR A 577 -3.03 -13.72 11.10
N PRO A 578 -2.53 -12.51 11.39
CA PRO A 578 -1.14 -12.34 11.80
C PRO A 578 -0.85 -13.12 13.09
N LEU A 579 0.32 -13.75 13.16
CA LEU A 579 0.85 -14.31 14.40
C LEU A 579 1.34 -13.18 15.31
N THR A 580 0.87 -13.12 16.55
CA THR A 580 1.15 -11.99 17.47
C THR A 580 2.51 -12.10 18.15
N ASP A 581 2.86 -13.31 18.60
CA ASP A 581 4.06 -13.61 19.40
C ASP A 581 4.89 -14.73 18.76
N ASP A 582 4.67 -14.99 17.47
CA ASP A 582 5.34 -16.03 16.70
C ASP A 582 5.52 -15.55 15.25
N ALA A 583 6.29 -16.30 14.45
CA ALA A 583 6.51 -16.01 13.05
C ALA A 583 6.40 -17.28 12.21
N SER A 584 5.86 -17.16 11.00
CA SER A 584 5.75 -18.30 10.08
C SER A 584 7.10 -19.01 9.86
N LEU A 585 8.21 -18.27 9.87
CA LEU A 585 9.56 -18.82 9.79
C LEU A 585 9.90 -19.77 10.96
N TRP A 586 9.41 -19.52 12.17
CA TRP A 586 9.63 -20.40 13.34
C TRP A 586 8.82 -21.68 13.19
N LYS A 587 7.61 -21.57 12.63
CA LYS A 587 6.79 -22.74 12.31
C LYS A 587 7.44 -23.64 11.27
N VAL A 588 8.23 -23.12 10.32
CA VAL A 588 8.97 -23.94 9.34
C VAL A 588 9.84 -24.98 10.04
N MET A 589 10.50 -24.60 11.14
CA MET A 589 11.38 -25.49 11.92
C MET A 589 10.62 -26.62 12.63
N GLN A 590 9.30 -26.51 12.73
CA GLN A 590 8.41 -27.50 13.33
C GLN A 590 7.80 -28.45 12.27
N GLN A 591 8.00 -28.16 10.98
CA GLN A 591 7.47 -28.98 9.89
C GLN A 591 8.44 -30.06 9.43
N ASP A 592 7.90 -31.13 8.83
CA ASP A 592 8.70 -32.09 8.06
C ASP A 592 9.07 -31.49 6.69
N ILE A 593 10.23 -30.83 6.61
CA ILE A 593 10.75 -30.24 5.37
C ILE A 593 11.67 -31.19 4.58
N THR A 594 11.56 -32.51 4.81
CA THR A 594 12.35 -33.48 4.06
C THR A 594 12.01 -33.44 2.57
N PRO A 595 12.99 -33.68 1.67
CA PRO A 595 12.72 -33.82 0.25
C PRO A 595 11.62 -34.85 -0.03
N GLU A 596 11.53 -35.93 0.75
CA GLU A 596 10.47 -36.93 0.64
C GLU A 596 9.09 -36.34 0.87
N ASN A 597 8.88 -35.56 1.94
CA ASN A 597 7.59 -34.91 2.20
C ASN A 597 7.27 -33.82 1.18
N LEU A 598 8.22 -32.92 0.88
CA LEU A 598 8.03 -31.81 -0.06
C LEU A 598 7.76 -32.28 -1.50
N ASN A 599 8.38 -33.39 -1.91
CA ASN A 599 8.16 -33.95 -3.25
C ASN A 599 6.92 -34.84 -3.35
N SER A 600 6.34 -35.25 -2.23
CA SER A 600 5.12 -36.05 -2.20
C SER A 600 3.96 -35.32 -2.90
N PRO A 601 2.95 -36.03 -3.45
CA PRO A 601 1.81 -35.37 -4.09
C PRO A 601 1.06 -34.39 -3.17
N GLN A 602 1.04 -34.67 -1.87
CA GLN A 602 0.36 -33.89 -0.84
C GLN A 602 1.29 -33.73 0.38
N PRO A 603 2.22 -32.76 0.36
CA PRO A 603 3.10 -32.46 1.48
C PRO A 603 2.26 -32.16 2.72
N LYS A 604 2.60 -32.82 3.83
CA LYS A 604 1.92 -32.57 5.11
C LYS A 604 2.67 -31.45 5.82
N LEU A 605 2.13 -30.25 5.69
CA LEU A 605 2.61 -29.05 6.39
C LEU A 605 1.42 -28.42 7.12
N ASP A 606 1.60 -28.08 8.38
CA ASP A 606 0.59 -27.44 9.22
C ASP A 606 1.07 -26.07 9.69
N PHE A 607 0.81 -25.07 8.85
CA PHE A 607 1.01 -23.67 9.21
C PHE A 607 -0.27 -23.02 9.78
N GLY A 608 -1.42 -23.66 9.61
CA GLY A 608 -2.74 -23.04 9.72
C GLY A 608 -3.26 -22.54 8.36
N LYS A 609 -4.57 -22.70 8.13
CA LYS A 609 -5.22 -22.32 6.85
C LYS A 609 -5.22 -20.80 6.59
N ASP A 610 -5.08 -20.01 7.64
CA ASP A 610 -5.08 -18.55 7.64
C ASP A 610 -3.68 -17.94 7.44
N GLN A 611 -2.65 -18.76 7.22
CA GLN A 611 -1.27 -18.30 6.96
C GLN A 611 -0.89 -18.30 5.47
N PHE A 612 -1.78 -18.75 4.59
CA PHE A 612 -1.64 -18.68 3.12
C PHE A 612 -0.30 -19.18 2.54
N VAL A 613 0.25 -20.27 3.11
CA VAL A 613 1.53 -20.82 2.66
C VAL A 613 1.39 -21.52 1.32
N LEU A 614 2.12 -21.02 0.33
CA LEU A 614 2.35 -21.67 -0.96
C LEU A 614 3.71 -22.38 -0.92
N VAL A 615 3.74 -23.63 -1.36
CA VAL A 615 4.97 -24.44 -1.39
C VAL A 615 5.42 -24.60 -2.82
N SER A 616 6.52 -23.92 -3.18
CA SER A 616 7.20 -24.19 -4.45
C SER A 616 7.87 -25.56 -4.41
N ARG A 617 7.75 -26.30 -5.52
CA ARG A 617 8.31 -27.63 -5.77
C ARG A 617 9.34 -27.64 -6.90
N ASP A 618 9.72 -26.45 -7.39
CA ASP A 618 10.84 -26.20 -8.31
C ASP A 618 11.62 -24.99 -7.76
N ASP A 619 12.93 -25.03 -7.91
CA ASP A 619 13.86 -24.00 -7.45
C ASP A 619 14.07 -22.87 -8.47
N LYS A 620 13.45 -22.96 -9.66
CA LYS A 620 13.61 -21.99 -10.75
C LYS A 620 12.49 -20.97 -10.88
N ALA A 621 11.23 -21.41 -10.83
CA ALA A 621 10.09 -20.53 -11.02
C ALA A 621 8.77 -21.11 -10.48
N ALA A 622 7.88 -20.19 -10.10
CA ALA A 622 6.47 -20.46 -9.81
C ALA A 622 5.60 -19.45 -10.55
N GLN A 623 4.40 -19.87 -10.95
CA GLN A 623 3.40 -19.00 -11.54
C GLN A 623 2.28 -18.81 -10.52
N ILE A 624 2.05 -17.56 -10.12
CA ILE A 624 0.99 -17.20 -9.18
C ILE A 624 -0.05 -16.39 -9.95
N VAL A 625 -1.26 -16.92 -10.03
CA VAL A 625 -2.40 -16.25 -10.66
C VAL A 625 -3.36 -15.81 -9.57
N VAL A 626 -3.57 -14.50 -9.49
CA VAL A 626 -4.51 -13.89 -8.57
C VAL A 626 -5.74 -13.44 -9.35
N ASN A 627 -6.89 -14.02 -9.03
CA ASN A 627 -8.16 -13.56 -9.57
C ASN A 627 -8.86 -12.64 -8.57
N SER A 628 -8.83 -11.34 -8.83
CA SER A 628 -9.54 -10.33 -8.07
C SER A 628 -11.02 -10.29 -8.47
N ASP A 629 -11.85 -11.13 -7.86
CA ASP A 629 -13.29 -11.30 -8.18
C ASP A 629 -14.07 -10.01 -7.89
N ALA A 630 -14.21 -9.15 -8.89
CA ALA A 630 -14.88 -7.84 -8.85
C ALA A 630 -14.36 -6.87 -7.76
N MET A 631 -13.12 -7.04 -7.31
CA MET A 631 -12.45 -6.05 -6.45
C MET A 631 -11.89 -4.88 -7.28
N MET A 632 -11.57 -3.79 -6.57
CA MET A 632 -10.82 -2.66 -7.11
C MET A 632 -9.41 -3.07 -7.54
N VAL A 633 -8.72 -2.17 -8.24
CA VAL A 633 -7.30 -2.38 -8.56
C VAL A 633 -6.49 -2.43 -7.26
N HIS A 634 -5.56 -3.38 -7.16
CA HIS A 634 -4.68 -3.54 -6.00
C HIS A 634 -3.22 -3.64 -6.46
N PRO A 635 -2.29 -2.88 -5.86
CA PRO A 635 -0.87 -3.09 -6.08
C PRO A 635 -0.41 -4.36 -5.35
N TRP A 636 0.07 -5.34 -6.11
CA TRP A 636 0.63 -6.58 -5.58
C TRP A 636 2.15 -6.43 -5.43
N HIS A 637 2.64 -6.70 -4.23
CA HIS A 637 4.07 -6.71 -3.93
C HIS A 637 4.50 -8.12 -3.55
N LEU A 638 5.60 -8.58 -4.14
CA LEU A 638 6.29 -9.83 -3.81
C LEU A 638 7.77 -9.53 -3.64
N GLN A 639 8.39 -10.18 -2.66
CA GLN A 639 9.80 -10.11 -2.34
C GLN A 639 10.39 -11.52 -2.27
#